data_AF-A0A7V9G9Y5-F1
#
_entry.id   AF-A0A7V9G9Y5-F1
#
_cell.length_a   1.000
_cell.length_b   1.000
_cell.length_c   1.000
_cell.angle_alpha   90.00
_cell.angle_beta   90.00
_cell.angle_gamma   90.00
#
_symmetry.space_group_name_H-M   'P 1'
#
loop_
_entity.id
_entity.type
_entity.pdbx_description
1 polymer ?
#
loop_
_entity_poly.entity_id
_entity_poly.type
_entity_poly.pdbx_seq_one_letter_code
_entity_poly.pdbx_strand_id
1 'polypeptide(L)'
;LQLMVVYLAILGGIGTAGVPSGSIPFIIGILVMIGIDPALIAIILGVDRLLDMCRTTLNVVGDITAATFVARSEGFELLQTKENVGIG
;
A
#
# COMPACT_ATOMS: atom_id res chain seq x y z
N LEU A 1 -11.65 23.01 -9.50
CA LEU A 1 -10.37 22.55 -8.89
C LEU A 1 -10.50 21.15 -8.29
N GLN A 2 -11.39 20.94 -7.32
CA GLN A 2 -11.54 19.62 -6.64
C GLN A 2 -11.87 18.47 -7.60
N LEU A 3 -12.76 18.66 -8.57
CA LEU A 3 -13.08 17.64 -9.59
C LEU A 3 -11.87 17.27 -10.48
N MET A 4 -10.97 18.21 -10.74
CA MET A 4 -9.76 17.97 -11.55
C MET A 4 -8.74 17.14 -10.76
N VAL A 5 -8.62 17.39 -9.45
CA VAL A 5 -7.79 16.57 -8.55
C VAL A 5 -8.30 15.14 -8.48
N VAL A 6 -9.62 14.95 -8.39
CA VAL A 6 -10.23 13.61 -8.42
C VAL A 6 -9.93 12.89 -9.74
N TYR A 7 -10.04 13.59 -10.88
CA TYR A 7 -9.75 13.00 -12.18
C TYR A 7 -8.28 12.61 -12.35
N LEU A 8 -7.36 13.47 -11.91
CA LEU A 8 -5.91 13.18 -11.89
C LEU A 8 -5.59 12.02 -10.94
N ALA A 9 -6.24 11.94 -9.77
CA ALA A 9 -6.08 10.85 -8.82
C ALA A 9 -6.49 9.50 -9.42
N ILE A 10 -7.61 9.47 -10.16
CA ILE A 10 -8.11 8.26 -10.83
C ILE A 10 -7.16 7.83 -11.96
N LEU A 11 -6.74 8.77 -12.82
CA LEU A 11 -5.78 8.48 -13.90
C LEU A 11 -4.42 8.04 -13.35
N GLY A 12 -3.99 8.63 -12.24
CA GLY A 12 -2.79 8.24 -11.52
C GLY A 12 -2.82 6.83 -10.98
N GLY A 13 -3.94 6.45 -10.36
CA GLY A 13 -4.14 5.10 -9.83
C GLY A 13 -4.07 4.02 -10.92
N ILE A 14 -4.47 4.35 -12.15
CA ILE A 14 -4.34 3.46 -13.32
C ILE A 14 -2.91 3.47 -13.87
N GLY A 15 -2.21 4.61 -13.79
CA GLY A 15 -0.87 4.82 -14.35
C GLY A 15 0.29 4.33 -13.49
N THR A 16 0.11 4.12 -12.18
CA THR A 16 1.16 3.54 -11.32
C THR A 16 1.23 2.03 -11.52
N ALA A 17 1.95 1.59 -12.56
CA ALA A 17 2.48 0.23 -12.61
C ALA A 17 3.19 -0.06 -11.28
N GLY A 18 2.93 -1.23 -10.68
CA GLY A 18 3.29 -1.58 -9.30
C GLY A 18 4.79 -1.67 -9.01
N VAL A 19 5.49 -0.54 -9.05
CA VAL A 19 6.88 -0.39 -8.61
C VAL A 19 6.91 0.26 -7.22
N PRO A 20 7.73 -0.25 -6.28
CA PRO A 20 7.96 0.39 -4.99
C PRO A 20 8.44 1.83 -5.22
N SER A 21 7.83 2.82 -4.53
CA SER A 21 8.05 4.26 -4.74
C SER A 21 7.50 4.90 -6.03
N GLY A 22 6.50 4.29 -6.69
CA GLY A 22 5.79 4.90 -7.83
C GLY A 22 4.95 6.15 -7.51
N SER A 23 4.79 6.51 -6.23
CA SER A 23 4.06 7.70 -5.75
C SER A 23 4.79 9.02 -5.99
N ILE A 24 6.13 9.03 -5.99
CA ILE A 24 6.94 10.25 -6.08
C ILE A 24 6.76 11.00 -7.41
N PRO A 25 6.84 10.35 -8.60
CA PRO A 25 6.58 11.03 -9.88
C PRO A 25 5.14 11.52 -9.98
N PHE A 26 4.20 10.81 -9.36
CA PHE A 26 2.78 11.12 -9.42
C PHE A 26 2.41 12.35 -8.60
N ILE A 27 2.94 12.47 -7.38
CA ILE A 27 2.77 13.64 -6.52
C ILE A 27 3.36 14.89 -7.19
N ILE A 28 4.55 14.78 -7.80
CA ILE A 28 5.20 15.86 -8.56
C ILE A 28 4.35 16.27 -9.78
N GLY A 29 3.76 15.31 -10.50
CA GLY A 29 2.89 15.57 -11.65
C GLY A 29 1.60 16.33 -11.27
N ILE A 30 0.99 15.99 -10.13
CA ILE A 30 -0.15 16.74 -9.61
C ILE A 30 0.27 18.16 -9.23
N LEU A 31 1.40 18.33 -8.53
CA LEU A 31 1.89 19.63 -8.05
C LEU A 31 2.06 20.66 -9.17
N VAL A 32 2.64 20.25 -10.30
CA VAL A 32 2.79 21.10 -11.49
C VAL A 32 1.43 21.48 -12.08
N MET A 33 0.44 20.57 -12.04
CA MET A 33 -0.91 20.79 -12.57
C MET A 33 -1.77 21.75 -11.72
N ILE A 34 -1.54 21.83 -10.41
CA ILE A 34 -2.23 22.77 -9.50
C ILE A 34 -1.46 24.08 -9.25
N GLY A 35 -0.27 24.26 -9.82
CA GLY A 35 0.49 25.52 -9.80
C GLY A 35 1.13 25.86 -8.45
N ILE A 36 1.40 24.87 -7.61
CA ILE A 36 2.02 25.05 -6.28
C ILE A 36 3.51 24.76 -6.37
N ASP A 37 4.34 25.63 -5.78
CA ASP A 37 5.79 25.46 -5.75
C ASP A 37 6.18 24.14 -5.05
N PRO A 38 6.85 23.21 -5.75
CA PRO A 38 7.21 21.90 -5.20
C PRO A 38 8.13 21.97 -3.98
N ALA A 39 8.86 23.08 -3.76
CA ALA A 39 9.76 23.23 -2.63
C ALA A 39 9.03 23.25 -1.27
N LEU A 40 7.79 23.76 -1.19
CA LEU A 40 7.00 23.79 0.06
C LEU A 40 6.44 22.42 0.44
N ILE A 41 6.39 21.46 -0.49
CA ILE A 41 5.77 20.14 -0.31
C ILE A 41 6.81 19.03 -0.09
N ALA A 42 8.10 19.38 0.00
CA ALA A 42 9.19 18.48 0.38
C ALA A 42 8.95 17.74 1.72
N ILE A 43 8.19 18.33 2.64
CA ILE A 43 7.76 17.68 3.90
C ILE A 43 6.83 16.48 3.60
N ILE A 44 5.93 16.62 2.63
CA ILE A 44 4.99 15.55 2.23
C ILE A 44 5.75 14.41 1.56
N LEU A 45 6.82 14.68 0.81
CA LEU A 45 7.70 13.63 0.27
C LEU A 45 8.40 12.81 1.39
N GLY A 46 8.72 13.44 2.51
CA GLY A 46 9.22 12.74 3.70
C GLY A 46 8.17 11.81 4.31
N VAL A 47 6.91 12.24 4.33
CA VAL A 47 5.77 11.43 4.80
C VAL A 47 5.39 10.34 3.79
N ASP A 48 5.57 10.58 2.49
CA ASP A 48 5.28 9.62 1.42
C ASP A 48 6.07 8.31 1.59
N ARG A 49 7.33 8.38 2.02
CA ARG A 49 8.12 7.18 2.35
C ARG A 49 7.51 6.36 3.50
N LEU A 50 7.01 7.02 4.54
CA LEU A 50 6.33 6.34 5.65
C LEU A 50 5.00 5.75 5.17
N LEU A 51 4.22 6.50 4.39
CA LEU A 51 2.94 6.06 3.85
C LEU A 51 3.09 4.92 2.82
N ASP A 52 4.17 4.91 2.03
CA ASP A 52 4.52 3.82 1.10
C ASP A 52 4.82 2.53 1.88
N MET A 53 5.58 2.62 2.98
CA MET A 53 5.81 1.50 3.88
C MET A 53 4.54 1.04 4.63
N CYS A 54 3.67 1.97 5.02
CA CYS A 54 2.36 1.61 5.56
C CYS A 54 1.53 0.84 4.53
N ARG A 55 1.56 1.25 3.25
CA ARG A 55 0.83 0.58 2.17
C ARG A 55 1.34 -0.83 1.94
N THR A 56 2.66 -1.06 1.92
CA THR A 56 3.20 -2.43 1.80
C THR A 56 2.83 -3.30 3.00
N THR A 57 2.88 -2.74 4.22
CA THR A 57 2.47 -3.46 5.44
C THR A 57 1.00 -3.88 5.37
N LEU A 58 0.11 -2.98 4.99
CA LEU A 58 -1.32 -3.27 4.84
C LEU A 58 -1.59 -4.32 3.75
N ASN A 59 -0.87 -4.26 2.62
CA ASN A 59 -0.99 -5.27 1.57
C ASN A 59 -0.59 -6.66 2.07
N VAL A 60 0.55 -6.79 2.76
CA VAL A 60 1.03 -8.08 3.29
C VAL A 60 0.07 -8.62 4.37
N VAL A 61 -0.43 -7.77 5.26
CA VAL A 61 -1.41 -8.17 6.28
C VAL A 61 -2.72 -8.63 5.64
N GLY A 62 -3.17 -7.95 4.58
CA GLY A 62 -4.34 -8.33 3.80
C GLY A 62 -4.19 -9.72 3.16
N ASP A 63 -3.05 -9.99 2.51
CA ASP A 63 -2.76 -11.28 1.88
C ASP A 63 -2.74 -12.42 2.91
N ILE A 64 -2.09 -12.22 4.07
CA ILE A 64 -2.06 -13.22 5.14
C ILE A 64 -3.47 -13.45 5.69
N THR A 65 -4.25 -12.39 5.88
CA THR A 65 -5.63 -12.49 6.38
C THR A 65 -6.51 -13.26 5.40
N ALA A 66 -6.40 -12.96 4.10
CA ALA A 66 -7.13 -13.64 3.04
C ALA A 66 -6.73 -15.11 2.94
N ALA A 67 -5.43 -15.41 2.94
CA ALA A 67 -4.93 -16.78 2.93
C ALA A 67 -5.43 -17.57 4.15
N THR A 68 -5.40 -16.97 5.34
CA THR A 68 -5.90 -17.57 6.59
C THR A 68 -7.39 -17.83 6.52
N PHE A 69 -8.16 -16.89 5.97
CA PHE A 69 -9.60 -17.02 5.78
C PHE A 69 -9.95 -18.13 4.79
N VAL A 70 -9.29 -18.17 3.63
CA VAL A 70 -9.47 -19.22 2.62
C VAL A 70 -9.10 -20.58 3.19
N ALA A 71 -7.96 -20.72 3.85
CA ALA A 71 -7.55 -21.98 4.47
C ALA A 71 -8.56 -22.46 5.53
N ARG A 72 -9.11 -21.58 6.37
CA ARG A 72 -10.24 -21.93 7.26
C ARG A 72 -11.48 -22.37 6.50
N SER A 73 -11.83 -21.64 5.44
CA SER A 73 -13.03 -21.93 4.63
C SER A 73 -12.94 -23.25 3.88
N GLU A 74 -11.73 -23.65 3.46
CA GLU A 74 -11.46 -24.91 2.78
C GLU A 74 -11.18 -26.07 3.74
N GLY A 75 -11.21 -25.82 5.06
CA GLY A 75 -11.06 -26.85 6.10
C GLY A 75 -9.62 -27.20 6.46
N PHE A 76 -8.63 -26.38 6.09
CA PHE A 76 -7.25 -26.53 6.51
C PHE A 76 -7.03 -26.05 7.95
N GLU A 77 -6.31 -26.84 8.75
CA GLU A 77 -5.85 -26.41 10.07
C GLU A 77 -4.66 -25.44 9.94
N LEU A 78 -4.86 -24.22 10.44
CA LEU A 78 -3.88 -23.13 10.36
C LEU A 78 -2.75 -23.23 11.39
N LEU A 79 -2.96 -24.01 12.44
CA LEU A 79 -2.01 -24.27 13.51
C LEU A 79 -1.85 -25.78 13.63
N GLN A 80 -0.76 -26.33 13.12
CA GLN A 80 -0.28 -27.60 13.65
C GLN A 80 0.16 -27.33 15.09
N THR A 81 -0.72 -27.58 16.06
CA THR A 81 -0.28 -27.77 17.45
C THR A 81 0.76 -28.87 17.38
N LYS A 82 2.03 -28.54 17.63
CA LYS A 82 3.05 -29.55 17.96
C LYS A 82 2.64 -30.16 19.30
N GLU A 83 1.68 -31.07 19.27
CA GLU A 83 1.56 -32.08 20.31
C GLU A 83 2.75 -33.03 20.10
N ASN A 84 3.62 -33.13 21.12
CA ASN A 84 4.80 -34.00 21.21
C ASN A 84 6.14 -33.44 20.70
N VAL A 85 6.59 -32.32 21.27
CA VAL A 85 8.01 -32.21 21.70
C VAL A 85 8.00 -32.34 23.22
N GLY A 86 7.93 -33.58 23.69
CA GLY A 86 7.89 -33.88 25.12
C GLY A 86 8.22 -35.35 25.37
N ILE A 87 9.50 -35.61 25.63
CA ILE A 87 10.05 -36.57 26.60
C ILE A 87 9.38 -37.96 26.67
N GLY A 88 10.08 -38.95 26.11
CA GLY A 88 9.87 -40.40 26.28
C GLY A 88 10.86 -41.19 25.45
#